data_AF-A0A1E2V840-F1
#
_entry.id   AF-A0A1E2V840-F1
#
_cell.length_a   1.000
_cell.length_b   1.000
_cell.length_c   1.000
_cell.angle_alpha   90.00
_cell.angle_beta   90.00
_cell.angle_gamma   90.00
#
_symmetry.space_group_name_H-M   'P 1'
#
loop_
_entity.id
_entity.type
_entity.pdbx_description
1 polymer ?
#
loop_
_entity_poly.entity_id
_entity_poly.type
_entity_poly.pdbx_seq_one_letter_code
_entity_poly.pdbx_strand_id
1 'polypeptide(L)'
;MSDPTGTANILHQFTAYDQLREDYSPEVANALTQKNLARHNVPATSGEVEAWHRINTAAANSKLDIPAERSTADALANAAVAAIWETVSTSAPAQALETTGAADEDLDEDEGLDEDEGLDEDEGLDEDDADELPSLNDIYGYEDDEDNEEAALDDVLKAQERAD
;
A
#
# COMPACT_ATOMS: atom_id res chain seq x y z
N MET A 1 -29.49 1.16 13.44
CA MET A 1 -28.45 0.24 12.96
C MET A 1 -27.34 1.13 12.47
N SER A 2 -26.15 1.07 13.07
CA SER A 2 -25.00 1.83 12.59
C SER A 2 -24.52 1.20 11.29
N ASP A 3 -24.29 2.02 10.28
CA ASP A 3 -23.70 1.55 9.03
C ASP A 3 -22.27 1.05 9.32
N PRO A 4 -21.85 -0.09 8.75
CA PRO A 4 -20.50 -0.57 8.92
C PRO A 4 -19.50 0.47 8.38
N THR A 5 -18.43 0.72 9.11
CA THR A 5 -17.36 1.67 8.76
C THR A 5 -16.00 0.96 8.66
N GLY A 6 -15.02 1.61 8.02
CA GLY A 6 -13.67 1.07 7.86
C GLY A 6 -13.63 -0.27 7.11
N THR A 7 -12.83 -1.22 7.59
CA THR A 7 -12.64 -2.55 7.00
C THR A 7 -13.95 -3.36 6.91
N ALA A 8 -14.84 -3.20 7.90
CA ALA A 8 -16.14 -3.87 7.90
C ALA A 8 -17.04 -3.37 6.75
N ASN A 9 -16.95 -2.07 6.42
CA ASN A 9 -17.65 -1.55 5.24
C ASN A 9 -17.10 -2.15 3.96
N ILE A 10 -15.77 -2.20 3.81
CA ILE A 10 -15.13 -2.73 2.59
C ILE A 10 -15.55 -4.18 2.35
N LEU A 11 -15.52 -5.02 3.40
CA LEU A 11 -15.96 -6.41 3.32
C LEU A 11 -17.47 -6.53 3.01
N HIS A 12 -18.29 -5.66 3.61
CA HIS A 12 -19.72 -5.63 3.33
C HIS A 12 -20.01 -5.27 1.86
N GLN A 13 -19.38 -4.20 1.35
CA GLN A 13 -19.53 -3.78 -0.05
C GLN A 13 -18.99 -4.82 -1.03
N PHE A 14 -17.85 -5.46 -0.72
CA PHE A 14 -17.29 -6.54 -1.53
C PHE A 14 -18.26 -7.72 -1.64
N THR A 15 -18.81 -8.18 -0.50
CA THR A 15 -19.78 -9.29 -0.47
C THR A 15 -21.09 -8.93 -1.18
N ALA A 16 -21.58 -7.70 -1.00
CA ALA A 16 -22.78 -7.22 -1.68
C ALA A 16 -22.60 -7.13 -3.20
N TYR A 17 -21.40 -6.74 -3.65
CA TYR A 17 -21.06 -6.73 -5.06
C TYR A 17 -20.93 -8.13 -5.65
N ASP A 18 -20.38 -9.10 -4.92
CA ASP A 18 -20.36 -10.51 -5.34
C ASP A 18 -21.78 -11.06 -5.55
N GLN A 19 -22.69 -10.77 -4.62
CA GLN A 19 -24.10 -11.13 -4.76
C GLN A 19 -24.73 -10.46 -5.99
N LEU A 20 -24.44 -9.17 -6.20
CA LEU A 20 -24.92 -8.42 -7.37
C LEU A 20 -24.45 -9.06 -8.69
N ARG A 21 -23.21 -9.56 -8.73
CA ARG A 21 -22.65 -10.27 -9.88
C ARG A 21 -23.34 -11.60 -10.14
N GLU A 22 -23.63 -12.35 -9.09
CA GLU A 22 -24.34 -13.63 -9.19
C GLU A 22 -25.77 -13.44 -9.70
N ASP A 23 -26.47 -12.40 -9.23
CA ASP A 23 -27.86 -12.15 -9.55
C ASP A 23 -28.07 -11.56 -10.97
N TYR A 24 -27.20 -10.64 -11.39
CA TYR A 24 -27.47 -9.78 -12.57
C TYR A 24 -26.44 -9.87 -13.69
N SER A 25 -25.39 -10.68 -13.56
CA SER A 25 -24.19 -10.74 -14.43
C SER A 25 -23.13 -9.67 -14.13
N PRO A 26 -21.84 -9.93 -14.42
CA PRO A 26 -20.74 -9.04 -14.07
C PRO A 26 -20.82 -7.66 -14.72
N GLU A 27 -21.30 -7.58 -15.97
CA GLU A 27 -21.40 -6.33 -16.71
C GLU A 27 -22.45 -5.38 -16.11
N VAL A 28 -23.58 -5.93 -15.66
CA VAL A 28 -24.64 -5.16 -15.00
C VAL A 28 -24.21 -4.75 -13.60
N ALA A 29 -23.55 -5.64 -12.86
CA ALA A 29 -22.99 -5.31 -11.55
C ALA A 29 -21.98 -4.15 -11.65
N ASN A 30 -21.08 -4.18 -12.63
CA ASN A 30 -20.12 -3.09 -12.86
C ASN A 30 -20.83 -1.77 -13.18
N ALA A 31 -21.81 -1.78 -14.09
CA ALA A 31 -22.54 -0.58 -14.47
C ALA A 31 -23.35 0.01 -13.30
N LEU A 32 -23.93 -0.84 -12.45
CA LEU A 32 -24.68 -0.42 -11.27
C LEU A 32 -23.77 0.20 -10.20
N THR A 33 -22.63 -0.43 -9.92
CA THR A 33 -21.63 0.10 -8.98
C THR A 33 -21.01 1.39 -9.48
N GLN A 34 -20.67 1.45 -10.78
CA GLN A 34 -20.19 2.68 -11.42
C GLN A 34 -21.20 3.82 -11.26
N LYS A 35 -22.49 3.54 -11.53
CA LYS A 35 -23.56 4.52 -11.36
C LYS A 35 -23.76 4.92 -9.90
N ASN A 36 -23.54 4.01 -8.95
CA ASN A 36 -23.57 4.33 -7.53
C ASN A 36 -22.43 5.30 -7.17
N LEU A 37 -21.19 4.99 -7.55
CA LEU A 37 -20.02 5.84 -7.31
C LEU A 37 -20.19 7.25 -7.91
N ALA A 38 -20.74 7.33 -9.13
CA ALA A 38 -21.03 8.61 -9.77
C ALA A 38 -22.04 9.48 -8.98
N ARG A 39 -23.02 8.87 -8.28
CA ARG A 39 -23.95 9.62 -7.40
C ARG A 39 -23.25 10.19 -6.17
N HIS A 40 -22.15 9.59 -5.76
CA HIS A 40 -21.32 10.03 -4.65
C HIS A 40 -20.14 10.90 -5.09
N ASN A 41 -20.14 11.38 -6.34
CA ASN A 41 -19.06 12.19 -6.94
C ASN A 41 -17.69 11.48 -7.00
N VAL A 42 -17.69 10.15 -6.99
CA VAL A 42 -16.48 9.35 -7.23
C VAL A 42 -16.46 8.94 -8.70
N PRO A 43 -15.61 9.56 -9.55
CA PRO A 43 -15.50 9.14 -10.94
C PRO A 43 -14.85 7.77 -10.99
N ALA A 44 -15.59 6.80 -11.52
CA ALA A 44 -15.09 5.46 -11.79
C ALA A 44 -15.62 4.99 -13.14
N THR A 45 -14.85 4.15 -13.79
CA THR A 45 -15.17 3.42 -15.01
C THR A 45 -15.61 2.00 -14.66
N SER A 46 -16.37 1.37 -15.57
CA SER A 46 -16.74 -0.04 -15.41
C SER A 46 -15.51 -0.96 -15.25
N GLY A 47 -14.41 -0.65 -15.95
CA GLY A 47 -13.16 -1.39 -15.85
C GLY A 47 -12.43 -1.20 -14.51
N GLU A 48 -12.52 0.00 -13.90
CA GLU A 48 -11.96 0.22 -12.56
C GLU A 48 -12.73 -0.53 -11.47
N VAL A 49 -14.04 -0.66 -11.59
CA VAL A 49 -14.85 -1.48 -10.68
C VAL A 49 -14.46 -2.97 -10.80
N GLU A 50 -14.26 -3.45 -12.03
CA GLU A 50 -13.78 -4.82 -12.26
C GLU A 50 -12.37 -5.03 -11.72
N ALA A 51 -11.46 -4.07 -11.93
CA ALA A 51 -10.11 -4.10 -11.41
C ALA A 51 -10.09 -4.10 -9.87
N TRP A 52 -10.92 -3.26 -9.24
CA TRP A 52 -11.13 -3.22 -7.80
C TRP A 52 -11.58 -4.59 -7.27
N HIS A 53 -12.57 -5.21 -7.92
CA HIS A 53 -13.03 -6.54 -7.53
C HIS A 53 -11.92 -7.60 -7.67
N ARG A 54 -11.17 -7.55 -8.77
CA ARG A 54 -10.05 -8.47 -9.02
C ARG A 54 -8.95 -8.33 -7.97
N ILE A 55 -8.59 -7.09 -7.61
CA ILE A 55 -7.59 -6.79 -6.59
C ILE A 55 -8.06 -7.30 -5.22
N ASN A 56 -9.30 -7.00 -4.84
CA ASN A 56 -9.85 -7.48 -3.56
C ASN A 56 -9.95 -8.99 -3.51
N THR A 57 -10.31 -9.64 -4.62
CA THR A 57 -10.30 -11.10 -4.73
C THR A 57 -8.88 -11.66 -4.58
N ALA A 58 -7.87 -11.03 -5.17
CA ALA A 58 -6.48 -11.44 -5.02
C ALA A 58 -6.00 -11.29 -3.57
N ALA A 59 -6.38 -10.19 -2.90
CA ALA A 59 -6.10 -9.96 -1.49
C ALA A 59 -6.77 -11.00 -0.59
N ALA A 60 -8.06 -11.28 -0.80
CA ALA A 60 -8.81 -12.30 -0.06
C ALA A 60 -8.24 -13.72 -0.23
N ASN A 61 -7.60 -14.00 -1.37
CA ASN A 61 -6.94 -15.28 -1.65
C ASN A 61 -5.45 -15.32 -1.25
N SER A 62 -4.97 -14.34 -0.47
CA SER A 62 -3.56 -14.24 -0.03
C SER A 62 -2.55 -14.20 -1.19
N LYS A 63 -2.96 -13.67 -2.35
CA LYS A 63 -2.09 -13.48 -3.53
C LYS A 63 -1.54 -12.07 -3.66
N LEU A 64 -1.85 -11.20 -2.69
CA LEU A 64 -1.36 -9.84 -2.60
C LEU A 64 -0.55 -9.71 -1.31
N ASP A 65 0.77 -9.55 -1.43
CA ASP A 65 1.68 -9.35 -0.31
C ASP A 65 2.48 -8.07 -0.55
N ILE A 66 1.88 -6.94 -0.17
CA ILE A 66 2.50 -5.61 -0.27
C ILE A 66 3.75 -5.51 0.64
N PRO A 67 3.76 -6.05 1.87
CA PRO A 67 4.98 -6.06 2.70
C PRO A 67 6.17 -6.76 2.04
N ALA A 68 5.97 -7.94 1.43
CA ALA A 68 7.05 -8.64 0.74
C ALA A 68 7.54 -7.87 -0.50
N GLU A 69 6.64 -7.23 -1.24
CA GLU A 69 7.00 -6.40 -2.39
C GLU A 69 7.81 -5.17 -1.95
N ARG A 70 7.40 -4.53 -0.85
CA ARG A 70 8.15 -3.42 -0.25
C ARG A 70 9.57 -3.85 0.14
N SER A 71 9.71 -4.98 0.81
CA SER A 71 11.04 -5.51 1.18
C SER A 71 11.91 -5.78 -0.06
N THR A 72 11.31 -6.22 -1.16
CA THR A 72 12.03 -6.48 -2.41
C THR A 72 12.47 -5.17 -3.07
N ALA A 73 11.58 -4.17 -3.11
CA ALA A 73 11.88 -2.84 -3.61
C ALA A 73 12.99 -2.16 -2.79
N ASP A 74 12.92 -2.24 -1.46
CA ASP A 74 13.94 -1.70 -0.55
C ASP A 74 15.29 -2.41 -0.76
N ALA A 75 15.30 -3.73 -0.96
CA ALA A 75 16.52 -4.47 -1.26
C ALA A 75 17.14 -4.05 -2.61
N LEU A 76 16.32 -3.86 -3.65
CA LEU A 76 16.77 -3.40 -4.96
C LEU A 76 17.30 -1.96 -4.91
N ALA A 77 16.62 -1.06 -4.19
CA ALA A 77 17.08 0.31 -3.98
C ALA A 77 18.43 0.34 -3.25
N ASN A 78 18.58 -0.43 -2.18
CA ASN A 78 19.83 -0.55 -1.45
C ASN A 78 20.96 -1.14 -2.31
N ALA A 79 20.66 -2.14 -3.15
CA ALA A 79 21.63 -2.70 -4.08
C ALA A 79 22.07 -1.69 -5.16
N ALA A 80 21.13 -0.89 -5.68
CA ALA A 80 21.43 0.16 -6.64
C ALA A 80 22.33 1.25 -6.02
N VAL A 81 22.03 1.67 -4.80
CA VAL A 81 22.87 2.61 -4.04
C VAL A 81 24.27 2.02 -3.82
N ALA A 82 24.37 0.77 -3.35
CA ALA A 82 25.66 0.10 -3.14
C ALA A 82 26.49 0.01 -4.43
N ALA A 83 25.86 -0.30 -5.57
CA ALA A 83 26.53 -0.34 -6.87
C ALA A 83 27.08 1.05 -7.28
N ILE A 84 26.32 2.13 -7.07
CA ILE A 84 26.80 3.50 -7.33
C ILE A 84 28.00 3.82 -6.44
N TRP A 85 27.94 3.50 -5.15
CA TRP A 85 29.05 3.73 -4.22
C TRP A 85 30.30 2.91 -4.58
N GLU A 86 30.15 1.67 -5.03
CA GLU A 86 31.26 0.84 -5.49
C GLU A 86 31.89 1.41 -6.77
N THR A 87 31.07 1.92 -7.69
CA THR A 87 31.52 2.56 -8.94
C THR A 87 32.26 3.87 -8.66
N VAL A 88 31.79 4.67 -7.71
CA VAL A 88 32.48 5.90 -7.26
C VAL A 88 33.77 5.56 -6.51
N SER A 89 33.78 4.48 -5.71
CA SER A 89 34.95 4.05 -4.95
C SER A 89 36.05 3.41 -5.83
N THR A 90 35.68 2.84 -6.97
CA THR A 90 36.64 2.30 -7.96
C THR A 90 37.10 3.34 -8.99
N SER A 91 36.48 4.53 -9.01
CA SER A 91 36.86 5.62 -9.91
C SER A 91 37.80 6.63 -9.23
N ALA A 92 39.08 6.27 -9.12
CA ALA A 92 40.20 7.21 -8.90
C ALA A 92 41.44 6.75 -9.72
N PRO A 93 42.22 7.66 -10.31
CA PRO A 93 42.43 7.72 -11.75
C PRO A 93 43.71 7.02 -12.23
N ALA A 94 43.62 6.31 -13.36
CA ALA A 94 44.78 6.03 -14.20
C ALA A 94 44.76 7.00 -15.38
N GLN A 95 45.54 8.07 -15.28
CA GLN A 95 45.92 8.86 -16.44
C GLN A 95 46.71 7.97 -17.41
N ALA A 96 46.25 7.87 -18.65
CA ALA A 96 47.12 7.63 -19.79
C ALA A 96 46.61 8.50 -20.95
N LEU A 97 47.35 9.58 -21.14
CA LEU A 97 47.28 10.54 -22.22
C LEU A 97 47.75 9.85 -23.51
N GLU A 98 46.87 9.59 -24.48
CA GLU A 98 47.29 9.48 -25.89
C GLU A 98 46.35 10.27 -26.79
N THR A 99 46.94 11.36 -27.29
CA THR A 99 46.51 12.13 -28.46
C THR A 99 46.61 11.26 -29.70
N THR A 100 45.59 11.30 -30.57
CA THR A 100 45.68 11.70 -31.99
C THR A 100 44.43 11.24 -32.76
N GLY A 101 43.94 12.08 -33.66
CA GLY A 101 43.12 11.62 -34.79
C GLY A 101 41.83 12.40 -34.99
N ALA A 102 41.94 13.57 -35.62
CA ALA A 102 40.82 14.32 -36.17
C ALA A 102 40.15 13.56 -37.32
N ALA A 103 38.82 13.46 -37.28
CA ALA A 103 37.91 13.37 -38.42
C ALA A 103 36.50 13.53 -37.83
N ASP A 104 35.86 14.68 -37.97
CA ASP A 104 35.12 15.15 -39.15
C ASP A 104 33.63 15.04 -38.82
N GLU A 105 32.92 16.07 -39.20
CA GLU A 105 31.62 16.50 -38.71
C GLU A 105 30.50 15.59 -39.22
N ASP A 106 29.59 15.16 -38.35
CA ASP A 106 28.21 14.91 -38.75
C ASP A 106 27.29 15.37 -37.63
N LEU A 107 26.70 16.54 -37.90
CA LEU A 107 25.54 17.12 -37.24
C LEU A 107 24.31 16.31 -37.67
N ASP A 108 23.41 16.00 -36.73
CA ASP A 108 21.96 16.02 -36.90
C ASP A 108 21.35 15.86 -35.49
N GLU A 109 20.69 16.91 -34.98
CA GLU A 109 19.22 16.99 -34.79
C GLU A 109 18.77 15.98 -33.72
N ASP A 110 18.16 16.32 -32.59
CA ASP A 110 17.12 17.29 -32.24
C ASP A 110 16.78 16.98 -30.76
N GLU A 111 15.84 17.74 -30.18
CA GLU A 111 15.06 17.48 -28.97
C GLU A 111 15.47 18.29 -27.73
N GLY A 112 14.48 19.07 -27.30
CA GLY A 112 14.60 20.25 -26.46
C GLY A 112 14.82 20.00 -24.98
N LEU A 113 15.52 20.97 -24.39
CA LEU A 113 15.61 21.20 -22.96
C LEU A 113 14.34 21.91 -22.51
N ASP A 114 13.42 21.18 -21.89
CA ASP A 114 12.44 21.77 -20.99
C ASP A 114 12.93 21.58 -19.55
N GLU A 115 13.28 22.71 -18.95
CA GLU A 115 13.58 22.91 -17.54
C GLU A 115 12.26 22.80 -16.74
N ASP A 116 12.14 21.83 -15.83
CA ASP A 116 11.18 21.89 -14.73
C ASP A 116 11.84 21.40 -13.44
N GLU A 117 12.52 22.32 -12.78
CA GLU A 117 12.97 22.19 -11.39
C GLU A 117 11.78 22.52 -10.48
N GLY A 118 11.08 21.49 -10.03
CA GLY A 118 10.04 21.55 -9.01
C GLY A 118 10.32 20.54 -7.89
N LEU A 119 11.47 20.69 -7.22
CA LEU A 119 11.76 20.01 -5.96
C LEU A 119 10.93 20.66 -4.84
N ASP A 120 9.75 20.11 -4.57
CA ASP A 120 9.06 20.40 -3.30
C ASP A 120 9.66 19.52 -2.19
N GLU A 121 10.12 20.24 -1.18
CA GLU A 121 10.82 19.80 0.02
C GLU A 121 9.91 18.95 0.93
N ASP A 122 10.43 17.77 1.31
CA ASP A 122 10.50 17.28 2.70
C ASP A 122 9.33 17.66 3.64
N GLU A 123 8.24 16.89 3.62
CA GLU A 123 7.38 16.78 4.81
C GLU A 123 7.78 15.54 5.60
N GLY A 124 8.46 15.79 6.72
CA GLY A 124 8.89 14.80 7.69
C GLY A 124 7.75 13.92 8.17
N LEU A 125 7.96 12.61 8.08
CA LEU A 125 7.10 11.61 8.70
C LEU A 125 7.34 11.65 10.21
N ASP A 126 6.38 12.23 10.95
CA ASP A 126 6.29 12.07 12.40
C ASP A 126 6.03 10.58 12.72
N GLU A 127 6.98 9.92 13.38
CA GLU A 127 6.93 8.50 13.80
C GLU A 127 6.16 8.28 15.13
N ASP A 128 5.16 9.11 15.45
CA ASP A 128 4.52 9.14 16.78
C ASP A 128 3.10 8.56 16.84
N ASP A 129 2.63 7.82 15.83
CA ASP A 129 1.34 7.10 15.87
C ASP A 129 1.54 5.58 15.96
N ALA A 130 2.33 5.12 16.94
CA ALA A 130 2.16 3.76 17.43
C ALA A 130 0.90 3.75 18.30
N ASP A 131 -0.23 3.31 17.74
CA ASP A 131 -1.51 3.13 18.46
C ASP A 131 -1.27 2.42 19.81
N GLU A 132 -1.15 3.20 20.88
CA GLU A 132 -1.02 2.67 22.24
C GLU A 132 -2.29 1.88 22.56
N LEU A 133 -2.17 0.55 22.61
CA LEU A 133 -3.29 -0.31 22.99
C LEU A 133 -3.81 0.12 24.37
N PRO A 134 -5.13 0.25 24.56
CA PRO A 134 -5.70 0.65 25.84
C PRO A 134 -5.26 -0.33 26.94
N SER A 135 -4.91 0.20 28.11
CA SER A 135 -4.43 -0.62 29.22
C SER A 135 -5.55 -1.50 29.79
N LEU A 136 -5.20 -2.59 30.50
CA LEU A 136 -6.20 -3.45 31.15
C LEU A 136 -7.07 -2.66 32.14
N ASN A 137 -6.50 -1.66 32.79
CA ASN A 137 -7.24 -0.76 33.65
C ASN A 137 -8.22 0.14 32.87
N ASP A 138 -7.88 0.55 31.64
CA ASP A 138 -8.82 1.30 30.78
C ASP A 138 -9.98 0.42 30.27
N ILE A 139 -9.75 -0.89 30.15
CA ILE A 139 -10.73 -1.87 29.66
C ILE A 139 -11.66 -2.35 30.79
N TYR A 140 -11.11 -2.68 31.95
CA TYR A 140 -11.83 -3.32 33.06
C TYR A 140 -12.09 -2.39 34.25
N GLY A 141 -11.21 -1.40 34.49
CA GLY A 141 -11.43 -0.33 35.46
C GLY A 141 -11.46 -0.76 36.92
N TYR A 142 -10.85 -1.90 37.28
CA TYR A 142 -10.73 -2.32 38.67
C TYR A 142 -9.64 -1.53 39.39
N GLU A 143 -9.84 -1.32 40.70
CA GLU A 143 -8.92 -0.54 41.54
C GLU A 143 -7.56 -1.23 41.76
N ASP A 144 -7.49 -2.54 41.50
CA ASP A 144 -6.27 -3.36 41.57
C ASP A 144 -5.97 -3.96 40.19
N ASP A 145 -4.68 -3.98 39.84
CA ASP A 145 -4.19 -4.58 38.60
C ASP A 145 -4.40 -6.11 38.61
N GLU A 146 -4.33 -6.75 39.78
CA GLU A 146 -4.59 -8.20 39.93
C GLU A 146 -6.04 -8.55 39.54
N ASP A 147 -7.01 -7.72 39.91
CA ASP A 147 -8.42 -7.89 39.53
C ASP A 147 -8.65 -7.66 38.02
N ASN A 148 -7.93 -6.70 37.42
CA ASN A 148 -7.95 -6.45 35.97
C ASN A 148 -7.38 -7.66 35.19
N GLU A 149 -6.32 -8.28 35.69
CA GLU A 149 -5.73 -9.48 35.11
C GLU A 149 -6.64 -10.72 35.25
N GLU A 150 -7.25 -10.93 36.42
CA GLU A 150 -8.21 -12.02 36.64
C GLU A 150 -9.42 -11.92 35.70
N ALA A 151 -9.95 -10.71 35.49
CA ALA A 151 -11.06 -10.47 34.57
C ALA A 151 -10.68 -10.77 33.12
N ALA A 152 -9.47 -10.39 32.70
CA ALA A 152 -8.96 -10.70 31.37
C ALA A 152 -8.79 -12.22 31.15
N LEU A 153 -8.32 -12.94 32.17
CA LEU A 153 -8.17 -14.40 32.15
C LEU A 153 -9.53 -15.12 32.06
N ASP A 154 -10.56 -14.67 32.78
CA ASP A 154 -11.91 -15.24 32.68
C ASP A 154 -12.49 -15.08 31.27
N ASP A 155 -12.29 -13.92 30.64
CA ASP A 155 -12.77 -13.67 29.28
C ASP A 155 -12.06 -14.56 28.25
N VAL A 156 -10.75 -14.77 28.39
CA VAL A 156 -9.99 -15.71 27.54
C VAL A 156 -10.47 -17.15 27.72
N LEU A 157 -10.70 -17.59 28.95
CA LEU A 157 -11.20 -18.94 29.25
C LEU A 157 -12.63 -19.14 28.71
N LYS A 158 -13.51 -18.14 28.86
CA LYS A 158 -14.88 -18.15 28.33
C LYS A 158 -14.90 -18.15 26.80
N ALA A 159 -13.95 -17.47 26.16
CA ALA A 159 -13.81 -17.49 24.70
C ALA A 159 -13.35 -18.87 24.20
N GLN A 160 -12.44 -19.52 24.93
CA GLN A 160 -11.99 -20.88 24.63
C GLN A 160 -13.12 -21.92 24.82
N GLU A 161 -13.91 -21.82 25.88
CA GLU A 161 -15.06 -22.73 26.10
C GLU A 161 -16.16 -22.60 25.04
N ARG A 162 -16.29 -21.42 24.41
CA ARG A 162 -17.25 -21.20 23.31
C ARG A 162 -16.74 -21.66 21.94
N ALA A 163 -15.45 -21.94 21.82
CA ALA A 163 -14.81 -22.33 20.56
C ALA A 163 -14.75 -23.85 20.36
N ASP A 164 -15.01 -24.64 21.42
CA ASP A 164 -15.29 -26.09 21.38
C ASP A 164 -16.81 -26.38 21.26
#